data_AF-A0AAU9UJ68-F1
#
_entry.id   AF-A0AAU9UJ68-F1
#
_cell.length_a   1.000
_cell.length_b   1.000
_cell.length_c   1.000
_cell.angle_alpha   90.00
_cell.angle_beta   90.00
_cell.angle_gamma   90.00
#
_symmetry.space_group_name_H-M   'P 1'
#
loop_
_entity.id
_entity.type
_entity.pdbx_description
1 polymer ?
#
loop_
_entity_poly.entity_id
_entity_poly.type
_entity_poly.pdbx_seq_one_letter_code
_entity_poly.pdbx_strand_id
1 'polypeptide(L)'
;MPKRNSKEKIDYYRNKIRNLENKHRRIKPIISSSESEDDTKPDILAALDEANDEMLEYNEKIHESLAKIWLPIFKKGLVKESRESFLKNYSIPENCVLLQAPTLIPEIQAAIPESGKSRDKK
;
A
#
# COMPACT_ATOMS: atom_id res chain seq x y z
N MET A 1 32.08 -6.38 47.22
CA MET A 1 31.93 -5.45 46.08
C MET A 1 31.19 -4.21 46.55
N PRO A 2 31.79 -3.00 46.50
CA PRO A 2 31.10 -1.77 46.87
C PRO A 2 29.94 -1.50 45.91
N LYS A 3 28.73 -1.30 46.45
CA LYS A 3 27.56 -0.91 45.64
C LYS A 3 27.75 0.55 45.24
N ARG A 4 27.85 0.84 43.93
CA ARG A 4 27.89 2.21 43.43
C ARG A 4 26.73 3.02 43.98
N ASN A 5 26.99 4.27 44.35
CA ASN A 5 26.01 5.18 44.91
C ASN A 5 24.88 5.41 43.88
N SER A 6 23.63 5.58 44.33
CA SER A 6 22.47 5.77 43.45
C SER A 6 22.66 6.94 42.48
N LYS A 7 23.34 8.00 42.93
CA LYS A 7 23.71 9.17 42.11
C LYS A 7 24.66 8.81 40.97
N GLU A 8 25.70 8.02 41.24
CA GLU A 8 26.65 7.55 40.22
C GLU A 8 25.98 6.66 39.17
N LYS A 9 24.98 5.89 39.61
CA LYS A 9 24.18 5.05 38.71
C LYS A 9 23.34 5.91 37.76
N ILE A 10 22.74 6.98 38.26
CA ILE A 10 21.99 7.95 37.44
C ILE A 10 22.92 8.61 36.43
N ASP A 11 24.10 9.09 36.86
CA ASP A 11 25.04 9.77 35.96
C ASP A 11 25.63 8.83 34.90
N TYR A 12 25.85 7.56 35.25
CA TYR A 12 26.22 6.52 34.29
C TYR A 12 25.15 6.35 33.20
N TYR A 13 23.87 6.25 33.57
CA TYR A 13 22.79 6.08 32.59
C TYR A 13 22.58 7.35 31.75
N ARG A 14 22.73 8.55 32.32
CA ARG A 14 22.68 9.81 31.56
C ARG A 14 23.74 9.86 30.46
N ASN A 15 24.99 9.51 30.79
CA ASN A 15 26.06 9.46 29.81
C ASN A 15 25.85 8.36 28.77
N LYS A 16 25.29 7.22 29.20
CA LYS A 16 24.94 6.12 28.28
C LYS A 16 23.88 6.53 27.27
N ILE A 17 22.83 7.25 27.69
CA ILE A 17 21.78 7.78 26.82
C ILE A 17 22.38 8.75 25.81
N ARG A 18 23.20 9.71 26.26
CA ARG A 18 23.89 10.67 25.39
C ARG A 18 24.75 9.97 24.31
N ASN A 19 25.45 8.91 24.68
CA ASN A 19 26.27 8.15 23.74
C ASN A 19 25.42 7.38 22.71
N LEU A 20 24.26 6.86 23.12
CA LEU A 20 23.33 6.16 22.23
C LEU A 20 22.68 7.13 21.23
N GLU A 21 22.25 8.30 21.68
CA GLU A 21 21.69 9.35 20.82
C GLU A 21 22.70 9.80 19.75
N ASN A 22 23.96 10.02 20.16
CA ASN A 22 25.04 10.37 19.23
C ASN A 22 25.34 9.26 18.23
N LYS A 23 25.24 7.98 18.65
CA LYS A 23 25.39 6.83 17.75
C LYS A 23 24.24 6.75 16.75
N HIS A 24 23.00 6.97 17.19
CA HIS A 24 21.82 6.97 16.32
C HIS A 24 21.84 8.12 15.32
N ARG A 25 22.36 9.30 15.68
CA ARG A 25 22.57 10.41 14.73
C ARG A 25 23.50 10.06 13.58
N ARG A 26 24.52 9.22 13.83
CA ARG A 26 25.47 8.77 12.79
C ARG A 26 24.93 7.63 11.92
N ILE A 27 23.93 6.89 12.41
CA ILE A 27 23.31 5.73 11.73
C ILE A 27 21.87 6.08 11.31
N LYS A 28 21.53 7.37 11.15
CA LYS A 28 20.29 7.68 10.46
C LYS A 28 20.45 7.21 9.01
N PRO A 29 19.63 6.26 8.52
CA PRO A 29 19.52 6.08 7.08
C PRO A 29 19.11 7.42 6.46
N ILE A 30 19.47 7.61 5.20
CA ILE A 30 19.07 8.74 4.35
C ILE A 30 17.56 8.67 4.15
N ILE A 31 16.81 8.94 5.20
CA ILE A 31 15.44 9.41 5.18
C ILE A 31 15.47 10.58 6.16
N SER A 32 16.33 11.54 5.79
CA SER A 32 16.19 12.90 6.25
C SER A 32 14.82 13.34 5.74
N SER A 33 13.91 13.57 6.67
CA SER A 33 12.79 14.48 6.47
C SER A 33 13.37 15.80 5.98
N SER A 34 13.54 15.94 4.67
CA SER A 34 13.72 17.23 4.04
C SER A 34 12.32 17.79 3.84
N GLU A 35 11.98 18.79 4.66
CA GLU A 35 11.21 19.91 4.15
C GLU A 35 11.92 20.40 2.88
N SER A 36 11.41 19.98 1.74
CA SER A 36 11.53 20.70 0.48
C SER A 36 10.10 20.96 0.05
N GLU A 37 9.53 22.01 0.63
CA GLU A 37 8.56 22.80 -0.13
C GLU A 37 9.29 23.37 -1.35
N ASP A 38 8.55 23.40 -2.45
CA ASP A 38 8.89 23.90 -3.78
C ASP A 38 9.43 22.88 -4.82
N ASP A 39 8.65 22.81 -5.90
CA ASP A 39 8.85 22.15 -7.19
C ASP A 39 8.42 20.68 -7.36
N THR A 40 7.24 20.32 -6.86
CA THR A 40 6.39 19.43 -7.68
C THR A 40 6.02 20.19 -8.95
N LYS A 41 6.85 20.09 -10.00
CA LYS A 41 6.60 20.77 -11.28
C LYS A 41 5.14 20.53 -11.70
N PRO A 42 4.39 21.57 -12.06
CA PRO A 42 2.99 21.43 -12.43
C PRO A 42 2.83 20.45 -13.60
N ASP A 43 3.82 20.36 -14.49
CA ASP A 43 3.86 19.40 -15.59
C ASP A 43 3.96 17.94 -15.13
N ILE A 44 4.69 17.66 -14.03
CA ILE A 44 4.80 16.31 -13.46
C ILE A 44 3.49 15.94 -12.77
N LEU A 45 2.88 16.88 -12.05
CA LEU A 45 1.56 16.66 -11.43
C LEU A 45 0.48 16.48 -12.49
N ALA A 46 0.48 17.29 -13.56
CA ALA A 46 -0.43 17.16 -14.68
C ALA A 46 -0.26 15.81 -15.40
N ALA A 47 0.98 15.37 -15.64
CA ALA A 47 1.26 14.07 -16.25
C ALA A 47 0.88 12.88 -15.34
N LEU A 48 0.93 13.05 -14.01
CA LEU A 48 0.48 12.04 -13.05
C LEU A 48 -1.04 12.00 -12.93
N ASP A 49 -1.71 13.15 -12.98
CA ASP A 49 -3.17 13.24 -12.99
C ASP A 49 -3.75 12.65 -14.29
N GLU A 50 -3.14 12.93 -15.44
CA GLU A 50 -3.52 12.37 -16.74
C GLU A 50 -3.27 10.84 -16.84
N ALA A 51 -2.42 10.30 -15.97
CA ALA A 51 -2.18 8.85 -15.84
C ALA A 51 -3.11 8.16 -14.81
N ASN A 52 -3.83 8.93 -13.99
CA ASN A 52 -4.67 8.42 -12.88
C ASN A 52 -6.17 8.40 -13.20
N ASP A 53 -6.57 8.68 -14.44
CA ASP A 53 -7.99 8.61 -14.89
C ASP A 53 -8.61 7.19 -14.80
N GLU A 54 -7.81 6.18 -14.46
CA GLU A 54 -8.32 4.85 -14.09
C GLU A 54 -8.54 4.73 -12.56
N MET A 55 -9.05 5.78 -11.89
CA MET A 55 -9.65 5.62 -10.56
C MET A 55 -10.87 4.70 -10.71
N LEU A 56 -10.63 3.42 -10.49
CA LEU A 56 -11.65 2.38 -10.42
C LEU A 56 -12.75 2.85 -9.47
N GLU A 57 -13.93 3.13 -10.01
CA GLU A 57 -15.09 3.57 -9.23
C GLU A 57 -15.58 2.45 -8.31
N TYR A 58 -14.92 2.30 -7.17
CA TYR A 58 -15.40 1.47 -6.09
C TYR A 58 -16.65 2.13 -5.50
N ASN A 59 -17.75 1.38 -5.48
CA ASN A 59 -18.96 1.84 -4.83
C ASN A 59 -18.85 1.67 -3.31
N GLU A 60 -19.84 2.21 -2.59
CA GLU A 60 -19.91 2.18 -1.13
C GLU A 60 -19.62 0.79 -0.54
N LYS A 61 -18.98 0.79 0.63
CA LYS A 61 -18.63 -0.42 1.37
C LYS A 61 -19.89 -1.20 1.72
N ILE A 62 -19.95 -2.47 1.31
CA ILE A 62 -20.93 -3.40 1.87
C ILE A 62 -20.66 -3.65 3.36
N HIS A 63 -21.72 -4.04 4.07
CA HIS A 63 -21.65 -4.40 5.49
C HIS A 63 -20.57 -5.48 5.74
N GLU A 64 -19.76 -5.27 6.77
CA GLU A 64 -18.57 -6.08 7.06
C GLU A 64 -18.88 -7.59 7.22
N SER A 65 -20.01 -7.92 7.83
CA SER A 65 -20.44 -9.33 7.99
C SER A 65 -20.72 -10.02 6.66
N LEU A 66 -21.24 -9.30 5.66
CA LEU A 66 -21.48 -9.85 4.33
C LEU A 66 -20.15 -10.09 3.61
N ALA A 67 -19.24 -9.12 3.67
CA ALA A 67 -17.90 -9.27 3.09
C ALA A 67 -17.19 -10.52 3.64
N LYS A 68 -17.24 -10.77 4.96
CA LYS A 68 -16.64 -11.96 5.58
C LYS A 68 -17.18 -13.29 5.03
N ILE A 69 -18.47 -13.36 4.71
CA ILE A 69 -19.11 -14.54 4.12
C ILE A 69 -18.70 -14.71 2.65
N TRP A 70 -18.53 -13.59 1.94
CA TRP A 70 -18.30 -13.57 0.50
C TRP A 70 -16.83 -13.81 0.13
N LEU A 71 -15.88 -13.34 0.94
CA LEU A 71 -14.44 -13.57 0.75
C LEU A 71 -14.05 -15.05 0.50
N PRO A 72 -14.50 -16.05 1.29
CA PRO A 72 -14.18 -17.44 1.02
C PRO A 72 -14.84 -17.99 -0.24
N ILE A 73 -16.01 -17.46 -0.65
CA ILE A 73 -16.69 -17.83 -1.89
C ILE A 73 -15.88 -17.31 -3.08
N PHE A 74 -15.40 -16.07 -3.01
CA PHE A 74 -14.55 -15.48 -4.03
C PHE A 74 -13.20 -16.19 -4.18
N LYS A 75 -12.59 -16.61 -3.08
CA LYS A 75 -11.35 -17.41 -3.11
C LYS A 75 -11.53 -18.76 -3.80
N LYS A 76 -12.69 -19.40 -3.67
CA LYS A 76 -13.02 -20.66 -4.36
C LYS A 76 -13.37 -20.45 -5.84
N GLY A 77 -13.63 -19.21 -6.24
CA GLY A 77 -14.00 -18.82 -7.59
C GLY A 77 -15.50 -18.99 -7.85
N LEU A 78 -16.04 -18.11 -8.70
CA LEU A 78 -17.40 -18.22 -9.23
C LEU A 78 -17.40 -18.88 -10.60
N VAL A 79 -18.51 -19.55 -10.90
CA VAL A 79 -18.86 -20.00 -12.25
C VAL A 79 -18.96 -18.77 -13.16
N LYS A 80 -18.48 -18.89 -14.41
CA LYS A 80 -18.38 -17.76 -15.35
C LYS A 80 -19.71 -17.05 -15.59
N GLU A 81 -20.78 -17.83 -15.80
CA GLU A 81 -22.14 -17.32 -16.04
C GLU A 81 -22.69 -16.55 -14.83
N SER A 82 -22.46 -17.07 -13.62
CA SER A 82 -22.85 -16.42 -12.37
C SER A 82 -22.03 -15.15 -12.12
N ARG A 83 -20.76 -15.13 -12.52
CA ARG A 83 -19.91 -13.94 -12.40
C ARG A 83 -20.37 -12.83 -13.34
N GLU A 84 -20.66 -13.16 -14.61
CA GLU A 84 -21.06 -12.16 -15.60
C GLU A 84 -22.44 -11.57 -15.31
N SER A 85 -23.39 -12.39 -14.84
CA SER A 85 -24.69 -11.88 -14.37
C SER A 85 -24.54 -11.03 -13.10
N PHE A 86 -23.64 -11.41 -12.20
CA PHE A 86 -23.37 -10.62 -10.99
C PHE A 86 -22.78 -9.25 -11.32
N LEU A 87 -21.76 -9.18 -12.18
CA LEU A 87 -21.12 -7.93 -12.59
C LEU A 87 -22.02 -7.02 -13.43
N LYS A 88 -23.02 -7.58 -14.13
CA LYS A 88 -24.04 -6.79 -14.85
C LYS A 88 -25.07 -6.15 -13.92
N ASN A 89 -25.39 -6.82 -12.82
CA ASN A 89 -26.45 -6.40 -11.90
C ASN A 89 -25.93 -5.57 -10.73
N TYR A 90 -24.66 -5.74 -10.35
CA TYR A 90 -24.08 -5.14 -9.17
C TYR A 90 -22.69 -4.58 -9.46
N SER A 91 -22.48 -3.32 -9.09
CA SER A 91 -21.15 -2.71 -9.12
C SER A 91 -20.25 -3.28 -8.02
N ILE A 92 -18.93 -3.23 -8.22
CA ILE A 92 -17.95 -3.80 -7.28
C ILE A 92 -17.83 -2.89 -6.04
N PRO A 93 -18.09 -3.41 -4.82
CA PRO A 93 -17.91 -2.61 -3.61
C PRO A 93 -16.45 -2.60 -3.15
N GLU A 94 -16.01 -1.51 -2.50
CA GLU A 94 -14.62 -1.29 -2.06
C GLU A 94 -14.09 -2.42 -1.14
N ASN A 95 -14.96 -3.05 -0.34
CA ASN A 95 -14.58 -4.13 0.58
C ASN A 95 -14.38 -5.50 -0.12
N CYS A 96 -14.73 -5.63 -1.40
CA CYS A 96 -14.63 -6.90 -2.14
C CYS A 96 -13.62 -6.83 -3.28
N VAL A 97 -12.36 -6.49 -2.97
CA VAL A 97 -11.26 -6.39 -3.95
C VAL A 97 -11.07 -7.69 -4.77
N LEU A 98 -11.37 -8.86 -4.18
CA LEU A 98 -11.25 -10.17 -4.86
C LEU A 98 -12.25 -10.39 -6.02
N LEU A 99 -13.27 -9.53 -6.16
CA LEU A 99 -14.15 -9.55 -7.33
C LEU A 99 -13.45 -9.03 -8.59
N GLN A 100 -12.49 -8.13 -8.42
CA GLN A 100 -11.67 -7.64 -9.50
C GLN A 100 -10.54 -8.65 -9.76
N ALA A 101 -10.32 -8.96 -11.03
CA ALA A 101 -9.15 -9.71 -11.41
C ALA A 101 -7.89 -8.87 -11.13
N PRO A 102 -6.79 -9.45 -10.64
CA PRO A 102 -5.55 -8.73 -10.50
C PRO A 102 -5.10 -8.27 -11.89
N THR A 103 -5.05 -6.96 -12.10
CA THR A 103 -4.54 -6.36 -13.33
C THR A 103 -3.02 -6.42 -13.36
N LEU A 104 -2.44 -6.62 -14.54
CA LEU A 104 -0.99 -6.61 -14.67
C LEU A 104 -0.43 -5.21 -14.40
N ILE A 105 0.68 -5.16 -13.67
CA ILE A 105 1.46 -3.92 -13.49
C ILE A 105 1.98 -3.48 -14.88
N PRO A 106 1.98 -2.18 -15.21
CA PRO A 106 2.40 -1.69 -16.53
C PRO A 106 3.83 -2.11 -16.93
N GLU A 107 4.74 -2.25 -15.96
CA GLU A 107 6.10 -2.78 -16.19
C GLU A 107 6.08 -4.22 -16.72
N ILE A 108 5.21 -5.06 -16.14
CA ILE A 108 5.04 -6.46 -16.53
C ILE A 108 4.28 -6.54 -17.85
N GLN A 109 3.28 -5.66 -18.03
CA GLN A 109 2.55 -5.54 -19.28
C GLN A 109 3.52 -5.23 -20.43
N ALA A 110 4.48 -4.32 -20.26
CA ALA A 110 5.49 -3.98 -21.27
C ALA A 110 6.42 -5.15 -21.62
N ALA A 111 6.71 -6.04 -20.67
CA ALA A 111 7.57 -7.20 -20.86
C ALA A 111 6.89 -8.39 -21.58
N ILE A 112 5.56 -8.40 -21.67
CA ILE A 112 4.78 -9.51 -22.22
C ILE A 112 4.40 -9.23 -23.68
N PRO A 113 4.36 -10.26 -24.57
CA PRO A 113 3.87 -10.09 -25.94
C PRO A 113 2.41 -9.64 -26.00
N GLU A 114 2.01 -8.97 -27.08
CA GLU A 114 0.65 -8.44 -27.28
C GLU A 114 -0.47 -9.48 -27.08
N SER A 115 -0.20 -10.76 -27.35
CA SER A 115 -1.12 -11.88 -27.09
C SER A 115 -1.38 -12.15 -25.61
N GLY A 116 -0.45 -11.80 -24.72
CA GLY A 116 -0.65 -11.84 -23.27
C GLY A 116 -1.37 -10.59 -22.76
N LYS A 117 -1.10 -9.42 -23.36
CA LYS A 117 -1.76 -8.14 -23.01
C LYS A 117 -3.25 -8.16 -23.32
N SER A 118 -3.65 -8.71 -24.46
CA SER A 118 -5.06 -8.81 -24.87
C SER A 118 -5.90 -9.78 -24.03
N ARG A 119 -5.25 -10.69 -23.30
CA ARG A 119 -5.92 -11.61 -22.38
C ARG A 119 -6.21 -10.98 -21.01
N ASP A 120 -5.43 -9.98 -20.64
CA ASP A 120 -5.57 -9.24 -19.39
C ASP A 120 -6.59 -8.10 -19.50
N LYS A 121 -6.68 -7.46 -20.69
CA LYS A 121 -7.74 -6.49 -21.00
C LYS A 121 -9.10 -7.19 -21.08
N LYS A 122 -9.95 -6.97 -20.08
CA LYS A 122 -11.33 -7.46 -20.03
C LYS A 122 -12.29 -6.38 -19.59
#